data_AF-A0A940P6M0-F1
#
_entry.id   AF-A0A940P6M0-F1
#
_cell.length_a   1.000
_cell.length_b   1.000
_cell.length_c   1.000
_cell.angle_alpha   90.00
_cell.angle_beta   90.00
_cell.angle_gamma   90.00
#
_symmetry.space_group_name_H-M   'P 1'
#
loop_
_entity.id
_entity.type
_entity.pdbx_description
1 polymer ?
#
loop_
_entity_poly.entity_id
_entity_poly.type
_entity_poly.pdbx_seq_one_letter_code
_entity_poly.pdbx_strand_id
1 'polypeptide(L)'
;MAEVQVSNWAEFVEAIAVSGDTVILPEEAEWNMAEILPYGLQSNVSFACRKIEGNGTRIKNLNLNSYTFLYSGTDVKYINNLKCTDWIGTNAFFDLRYGSEWFCCVISGITSNTCVINDANTYNYSSVNMCSCSVNVEGSNSAFALVSKSTGTCYYCRIELHAPNNTGVSYLCGNDAVYCELIFYAPNAISPIYPTKMNGCTVRGNLQSVTEMSSVWSGYKNIPCIYQDDTFNDEITNPYPTKFVACSESQMHDSAYLRSFGFPIIVRSD
;
A
#
# COMPACT_ATOMS: atom_id res chain seq x y z
N MET A 1 0.11 -28.63 5.67
CA MET A 1 0.60 -27.34 5.15
C MET A 1 2.01 -27.57 4.69
N ALA A 2 2.24 -27.47 3.38
CA ALA A 2 3.55 -27.77 2.80
C ALA A 2 4.34 -26.47 2.59
N GLU A 3 5.66 -26.61 2.65
CA GLU A 3 6.60 -25.65 2.08
C GLU A 3 6.92 -26.10 0.66
N VAL A 4 6.63 -25.26 -0.32
CA VAL A 4 6.80 -25.55 -1.75
C VAL A 4 7.89 -24.65 -2.29
N GLN A 5 9.04 -25.25 -2.59
CA GLN A 5 10.14 -24.57 -3.25
C GLN A 5 9.85 -24.48 -4.75
N VAL A 6 9.99 -23.30 -5.33
CA VAL A 6 9.80 -23.08 -6.78
C VAL A 6 11.08 -22.54 -7.39
N SER A 7 11.34 -22.91 -8.64
CA SER A 7 12.57 -22.55 -9.35
C SER A 7 12.32 -21.59 -10.51
N ASN A 8 11.08 -21.49 -10.98
CA ASN A 8 10.70 -20.70 -12.13
C ASN A 8 9.26 -20.18 -12.02
N TRP A 9 8.87 -19.31 -12.95
CA TRP A 9 7.56 -18.68 -12.99
C TRP A 9 6.39 -19.67 -13.10
N ALA A 10 6.52 -20.74 -13.88
CA ALA A 10 5.43 -21.70 -14.07
C ALA A 10 5.14 -22.46 -12.76
N GLU A 11 6.18 -22.97 -12.11
CA GLU A 11 6.08 -23.60 -10.79
C GLU A 11 5.52 -22.63 -9.74
N PHE A 12 5.94 -21.36 -9.78
CA PHE A 12 5.40 -20.33 -8.92
C PHE A 12 3.89 -20.15 -9.09
N VAL A 13 3.41 -19.96 -10.33
CA VAL A 13 1.98 -19.78 -10.62
C VAL A 13 1.15 -20.98 -10.18
N GLU A 14 1.66 -22.20 -10.37
CA GLU A 14 1.00 -23.41 -9.90
C GLU A 14 0.97 -23.49 -8.37
N ALA A 15 2.11 -23.23 -7.72
CA ALA A 15 2.24 -23.33 -6.27
C ALA A 15 1.38 -22.30 -5.52
N ILE A 16 1.32 -21.05 -6.00
CA ILE A 16 0.52 -20.02 -5.34
C ILE A 16 -0.97 -20.27 -5.44
N ALA A 17 -1.44 -21.07 -6.41
CA ALA A 17 -2.85 -21.44 -6.55
C ALA A 17 -3.32 -22.49 -5.54
N VAL A 18 -2.40 -23.14 -4.80
CA VAL A 18 -2.72 -24.16 -3.81
C VAL A 18 -3.01 -23.53 -2.45
N SER A 19 -4.21 -23.77 -1.90
CA SER A 19 -4.63 -23.16 -0.64
C SER A 19 -3.81 -23.67 0.56
N GLY A 20 -3.43 -22.73 1.44
CA GLY A 20 -2.78 -23.03 2.71
C GLY A 20 -1.26 -23.16 2.67
N ASP A 21 -0.66 -23.41 1.52
CA ASP A 21 0.78 -23.66 1.41
C ASP A 21 1.65 -22.40 1.61
N THR A 22 2.92 -22.63 1.91
CA THR A 22 3.97 -21.60 1.92
C THR A 22 4.83 -21.79 0.68
N VAL A 23 4.79 -20.83 -0.24
CA VAL A 23 5.57 -20.84 -1.48
C VAL A 23 6.87 -20.09 -1.25
N ILE A 24 7.99 -20.74 -1.50
CA ILE A 24 9.34 -20.21 -1.26
C ILE A 24 10.03 -20.03 -2.60
N LEU A 25 10.34 -18.76 -2.92
CA LEU A 25 11.00 -18.37 -4.15
C LEU A 25 12.52 -18.56 -4.02
N PRO A 26 13.24 -18.69 -5.15
CA PRO A 26 14.70 -18.78 -5.12
C PRO A 26 15.31 -17.48 -4.56
N GLU A 27 16.51 -17.57 -4.01
CA GLU A 27 17.18 -16.41 -3.42
C GLU A 27 17.67 -15.43 -4.50
N GLU A 28 17.25 -14.17 -4.42
CA GLU A 28 17.64 -13.06 -5.31
C GLU A 28 17.55 -13.38 -6.83
N ALA A 29 16.61 -14.25 -7.22
CA ALA A 29 16.37 -14.58 -8.62
C ALA A 29 15.75 -13.41 -9.40
N GLU A 30 15.88 -13.43 -10.72
CA GLU A 30 15.24 -12.45 -11.60
C GLU A 30 14.37 -13.14 -12.65
N TRP A 31 13.08 -12.79 -12.67
CA TRP A 31 12.10 -13.27 -13.64
C TRP A 31 11.70 -12.12 -14.57
N ASN A 32 12.23 -12.13 -15.78
CA ASN A 32 11.92 -11.13 -16.81
C ASN A 32 10.66 -11.53 -17.57
N MET A 33 9.55 -10.86 -17.28
CA MET A 33 8.25 -11.22 -17.84
C MET A 33 8.13 -10.88 -19.33
N ALA A 34 8.96 -9.98 -19.87
CA ALA A 34 9.04 -9.76 -21.31
C ALA A 34 9.59 -10.98 -22.07
N GLU A 35 10.35 -11.85 -21.40
CA GLU A 35 10.86 -13.12 -21.97
C GLU A 35 9.90 -14.27 -21.71
N ILE A 36 9.33 -14.34 -20.51
CA ILE A 36 8.47 -15.45 -20.08
C ILE A 36 7.06 -15.32 -20.69
N LEU A 37 6.50 -14.10 -20.70
CA LEU A 37 5.19 -13.76 -21.22
C LEU A 37 5.29 -12.51 -22.12
N PRO A 38 5.90 -12.60 -23.32
CA PRO A 38 6.20 -11.44 -24.18
C PRO A 38 4.96 -10.66 -24.61
N TYR A 39 3.80 -11.31 -24.62
CA TYR A 39 2.52 -10.67 -24.92
C TYR A 39 1.82 -10.11 -23.67
N GLY A 40 2.48 -10.11 -22.52
CA GLY A 40 1.88 -9.80 -21.23
C GLY A 40 1.03 -10.93 -20.68
N LEU A 41 0.58 -10.76 -19.43
CA LEU A 41 -0.35 -11.67 -18.78
C LEU A 41 -1.70 -11.62 -19.52
N GLN A 42 -2.23 -12.78 -19.91
CA GLN A 42 -3.47 -12.91 -20.70
C GLN A 42 -4.64 -13.47 -19.89
N SER A 43 -4.44 -13.74 -18.61
CA SER A 43 -5.45 -14.20 -17.67
C SER A 43 -5.08 -13.78 -16.26
N ASN A 44 -6.04 -13.80 -15.34
CA ASN A 44 -5.73 -13.51 -13.95
C ASN A 44 -4.94 -14.66 -13.32
N VAL A 45 -3.99 -14.31 -12.45
CA VAL A 45 -3.27 -15.27 -11.62
C VAL A 45 -3.95 -15.31 -10.26
N SER A 46 -4.67 -16.39 -9.98
CA SER A 46 -5.31 -16.57 -8.68
C SER A 46 -4.29 -17.06 -7.67
N PHE A 47 -4.13 -16.36 -6.55
CA PHE A 47 -3.28 -16.82 -5.46
C PHE A 47 -4.15 -17.26 -4.28
N ALA A 48 -3.95 -18.47 -3.77
CA ALA A 48 -4.66 -19.07 -2.64
C ALA A 48 -3.72 -19.55 -1.53
N CYS A 49 -2.41 -19.64 -1.77
CA CYS A 49 -1.41 -19.97 -0.75
C CYS A 49 -1.52 -19.07 0.48
N ARG A 50 -1.03 -19.53 1.64
CA ARG A 50 -1.04 -18.73 2.89
C ARG A 50 0.10 -17.72 2.90
N LYS A 51 1.28 -18.12 2.40
CA LYS A 51 2.49 -17.32 2.49
C LYS A 51 3.31 -17.41 1.21
N ILE A 52 3.88 -16.29 0.80
CA ILE A 52 4.93 -16.19 -0.23
C ILE A 52 6.19 -15.65 0.45
N GLU A 53 7.24 -16.44 0.48
CA GLU A 53 8.59 -16.02 0.86
C GLU A 53 9.36 -15.67 -0.42
N GLY A 54 9.39 -14.38 -0.76
CA GLY A 54 9.99 -13.88 -1.99
C GLY A 54 11.51 -13.99 -2.04
N ASN A 55 12.20 -14.07 -0.90
CA ASN A 55 13.66 -14.18 -0.80
C ASN A 55 14.43 -13.17 -1.68
N GLY A 56 13.89 -11.97 -1.85
CA GLY A 56 14.49 -10.93 -2.68
C GLY A 56 14.32 -11.12 -4.18
N THR A 57 13.67 -12.20 -4.64
CA THR A 57 13.35 -12.44 -6.05
C THR A 57 12.63 -11.24 -6.64
N ARG A 58 13.02 -10.89 -7.87
CA ARG A 58 12.52 -9.76 -8.62
C ARG A 58 11.74 -10.21 -9.86
N ILE A 59 10.49 -9.77 -9.96
CA ILE A 59 9.68 -9.87 -11.17
C ILE A 59 9.83 -8.56 -11.94
N LYS A 60 10.34 -8.60 -13.18
CA LYS A 60 10.57 -7.41 -14.02
C LYS A 60 9.69 -7.38 -15.26
N ASN A 61 9.46 -6.19 -15.80
CA ASN A 61 8.80 -5.97 -17.11
C ASN A 61 7.41 -6.64 -17.19
N LEU A 62 6.68 -6.63 -16.08
CA LEU A 62 5.36 -7.25 -16.03
C LEU A 62 4.35 -6.37 -16.77
N ASN A 63 3.90 -6.88 -17.92
CA ASN A 63 2.88 -6.23 -18.75
C ASN A 63 1.49 -6.82 -18.46
N LEU A 64 0.59 -6.03 -17.86
CA LEU A 64 -0.78 -6.45 -17.52
C LEU A 64 -1.82 -5.73 -18.40
N ASN A 65 -2.13 -6.35 -19.54
CA ASN A 65 -3.05 -5.77 -20.53
C ASN A 65 -4.50 -5.65 -20.04
N SER A 66 -4.99 -6.63 -19.26
CA SER A 66 -6.38 -6.64 -18.74
C SER A 66 -6.57 -7.40 -17.42
N TYR A 67 -5.48 -7.86 -16.81
CA TYR A 67 -5.52 -8.89 -15.76
C TYR A 67 -4.72 -8.45 -14.55
N THR A 68 -4.90 -9.15 -13.43
CA THR A 68 -4.28 -8.83 -12.13
C THR A 68 -3.92 -10.12 -11.38
N PHE A 69 -3.12 -10.01 -10.33
CA PHE A 69 -3.10 -11.05 -9.31
C PHE A 69 -4.40 -10.97 -8.51
N LEU A 70 -5.22 -12.01 -8.63
CA LEU A 70 -6.53 -12.09 -7.99
C LEU A 70 -6.47 -12.86 -6.70
N TYR A 71 -7.10 -12.30 -5.67
CA TYR A 71 -7.49 -13.07 -4.49
C TYR A 71 -8.96 -12.86 -4.16
N SER A 72 -9.62 -13.97 -3.83
CA SER A 72 -10.94 -14.00 -3.23
C SER A 72 -10.93 -15.04 -2.11
N GLY A 73 -11.04 -14.61 -0.87
CA GLY A 73 -11.10 -15.48 0.29
C GLY A 73 -10.97 -14.69 1.59
N THR A 74 -11.13 -15.37 2.72
CA THR A 74 -11.09 -14.74 4.07
C THR A 74 -9.83 -15.09 4.85
N ASP A 75 -8.89 -15.80 4.23
CA ASP A 75 -7.68 -16.27 4.90
C ASP A 75 -6.62 -15.18 4.93
N VAL A 76 -5.89 -15.12 6.05
CA VAL A 76 -4.73 -14.24 6.19
C VAL A 76 -3.64 -14.64 5.20
N LYS A 77 -3.11 -13.63 4.48
CA LYS A 77 -2.03 -13.78 3.51
C LYS A 77 -0.77 -13.04 3.93
N TYR A 78 0.37 -13.71 3.78
CA TYR A 78 1.69 -13.14 4.04
C TYR A 78 2.47 -13.11 2.72
N ILE A 79 3.00 -11.95 2.35
CA ILE A 79 3.95 -11.82 1.22
C ILE A 79 5.15 -11.09 1.78
N ASN A 80 6.32 -11.71 1.71
CA ASN A 80 7.56 -11.15 2.26
C ASN A 80 8.60 -11.02 1.16
N ASN A 81 9.36 -9.91 1.15
CA ASN A 81 10.57 -9.74 0.34
C ASN A 81 10.41 -10.07 -1.16
N LEU A 82 9.23 -9.83 -1.74
CA LEU A 82 9.00 -9.90 -3.19
C LEU A 82 9.20 -8.50 -3.80
N LYS A 83 10.00 -8.42 -4.86
CA LYS A 83 10.28 -7.18 -5.60
C LYS A 83 9.63 -7.20 -6.98
N CYS A 84 8.98 -6.12 -7.40
CA CYS A 84 8.26 -6.06 -8.69
C CYS A 84 8.60 -4.78 -9.46
N THR A 85 9.58 -4.80 -10.37
CA THR A 85 10.03 -3.58 -11.06
C THR A 85 9.51 -3.49 -12.49
N ASP A 86 9.49 -2.28 -13.04
CA ASP A 86 9.19 -1.99 -14.45
C ASP A 86 7.79 -2.48 -14.88
N TRP A 87 6.78 -2.17 -14.07
CA TRP A 87 5.40 -2.49 -14.37
C TRP A 87 4.82 -1.61 -15.48
N ILE A 88 4.22 -2.26 -16.47
CA ILE A 88 3.52 -1.59 -17.57
C ILE A 88 2.07 -2.10 -17.57
N GLY A 89 1.13 -1.26 -17.13
CA GLY A 89 -0.28 -1.61 -17.12
C GLY A 89 -1.14 -0.52 -16.52
N THR A 90 -2.40 -0.48 -16.91
CA THR A 90 -3.42 0.42 -16.34
C THR A 90 -4.23 -0.24 -15.22
N ASN A 91 -4.03 -1.54 -15.00
CA ASN A 91 -4.75 -2.35 -14.03
C ASN A 91 -3.98 -2.47 -12.69
N ALA A 92 -4.67 -2.93 -11.66
CA ALA A 92 -4.11 -3.12 -10.33
C ALA A 92 -3.04 -4.22 -10.29
N PHE A 93 -2.05 -4.08 -9.40
CA PHE A 93 -1.05 -5.13 -9.17
C PHE A 93 -1.70 -6.34 -8.48
N PHE A 94 -2.34 -6.05 -7.34
CA PHE A 94 -3.24 -6.95 -6.65
C PHE A 94 -4.66 -6.42 -6.75
N ASP A 95 -5.57 -7.29 -7.16
CA ASP A 95 -7.00 -7.04 -7.10
C ASP A 95 -7.63 -8.00 -6.09
N LEU A 96 -8.13 -7.40 -5.01
CA LEU A 96 -8.71 -8.09 -3.88
C LEU A 96 -10.22 -8.13 -4.05
N ARG A 97 -10.81 -9.30 -3.83
CA ARG A 97 -12.26 -9.50 -3.94
C ARG A 97 -12.83 -9.95 -2.60
N TYR A 98 -14.01 -9.45 -2.28
CA TYR A 98 -14.97 -9.93 -1.27
C TYR A 98 -14.39 -10.66 -0.05
N GLY A 99 -14.36 -9.98 1.11
CA GLY A 99 -14.03 -10.59 2.40
C GLY A 99 -12.55 -10.86 2.63
N SER A 100 -11.68 -10.25 1.82
CA SER A 100 -10.22 -10.41 1.89
C SER A 100 -9.59 -9.69 3.08
N GLU A 101 -8.82 -10.42 3.89
CA GLU A 101 -8.01 -9.86 4.97
C GLU A 101 -6.51 -10.10 4.72
N TRP A 102 -5.75 -9.01 4.77
CA TRP A 102 -4.30 -8.99 4.62
C TRP A 102 -3.67 -8.62 5.96
N PHE A 103 -2.82 -9.51 6.51
CA PHE A 103 -2.05 -9.20 7.71
C PHE A 103 -0.55 -9.37 7.43
N CYS A 104 0.25 -8.45 7.92
CA CYS A 104 1.71 -8.49 7.89
C CYS A 104 2.31 -8.65 6.48
N CYS A 105 1.68 -8.10 5.45
CA CYS A 105 2.21 -8.17 4.09
C CYS A 105 3.31 -7.13 3.90
N VAL A 106 4.49 -7.54 3.43
CA VAL A 106 5.62 -6.67 3.09
C VAL A 106 5.85 -6.72 1.58
N ILE A 107 5.40 -5.70 0.87
CA ILE A 107 5.65 -5.51 -0.56
C ILE A 107 6.61 -4.35 -0.74
N SER A 108 7.67 -4.52 -1.52
CA SER A 108 8.68 -3.47 -1.72
C SER A 108 9.19 -3.45 -3.15
N GLY A 109 9.62 -2.29 -3.62
CA GLY A 109 10.23 -2.15 -4.96
C GLY A 109 9.22 -2.32 -6.08
N ILE A 110 7.97 -1.87 -5.88
CA ILE A 110 7.03 -1.71 -6.98
C ILE A 110 7.47 -0.47 -7.78
N THR A 111 8.03 -0.66 -8.97
CA THR A 111 8.27 0.46 -9.90
C THR A 111 7.15 0.49 -10.94
N SER A 112 6.24 1.45 -10.85
CA SER A 112 5.07 1.50 -11.74
C SER A 112 4.72 2.92 -12.16
N ASN A 113 4.21 3.06 -13.39
CA ASN A 113 3.50 4.28 -13.78
C ASN A 113 2.22 4.45 -12.94
N THR A 114 1.49 3.36 -12.68
CA THR A 114 0.26 3.35 -11.88
C THR A 114 0.28 2.14 -10.95
N CYS A 115 0.39 2.36 -9.64
CA CYS A 115 0.19 1.27 -8.67
C CYS A 115 -1.20 1.43 -8.05
N VAL A 116 -2.03 0.41 -8.27
CA VAL A 116 -3.34 0.27 -7.63
C VAL A 116 -3.34 -1.05 -6.86
N ILE A 117 -3.62 -0.99 -5.56
CA ILE A 117 -4.15 -2.14 -4.81
C ILE A 117 -5.66 -1.89 -4.71
N ASN A 118 -6.42 -2.62 -5.51
CA ASN A 118 -7.85 -2.37 -5.68
C ASN A 118 -8.69 -3.37 -4.87
N ASP A 119 -9.84 -2.90 -4.40
CA ASP A 119 -10.96 -3.74 -4.01
C ASP A 119 -11.90 -3.80 -5.23
N ALA A 120 -11.96 -4.94 -5.90
CA ALA A 120 -12.84 -5.12 -7.05
C ALA A 120 -14.29 -5.27 -6.57
N ASN A 121 -14.96 -4.14 -6.36
CA ASN A 121 -16.29 -3.82 -6.92
C ASN A 121 -16.80 -2.50 -6.35
N THR A 122 -17.22 -1.60 -7.23
CA THR A 122 -17.78 -0.28 -6.89
C THR A 122 -19.16 -0.31 -6.19
N TYR A 123 -19.75 -1.49 -5.98
CA TYR A 123 -21.19 -1.58 -5.68
C TYR A 123 -21.61 -2.55 -4.56
N ASN A 124 -20.72 -3.35 -3.98
CA ASN A 124 -21.08 -4.25 -2.89
C ASN A 124 -20.12 -4.06 -1.70
N TYR A 125 -20.70 -3.74 -0.56
CA TYR A 125 -20.03 -3.44 0.71
C TYR A 125 -19.27 -4.65 1.27
N SER A 126 -18.00 -4.85 0.89
CA SER A 126 -17.13 -5.83 1.52
C SER A 126 -15.77 -5.23 1.84
N SER A 127 -15.45 -5.13 3.13
CA SER A 127 -14.23 -4.49 3.62
C SER A 127 -12.98 -5.31 3.29
N VAL A 128 -11.99 -4.68 2.66
CA VAL A 128 -10.60 -5.16 2.69
C VAL A 128 -9.93 -4.67 3.96
N ASN A 129 -9.48 -5.58 4.81
CA ASN A 129 -8.71 -5.23 6.01
C ASN A 129 -7.22 -5.43 5.74
N MET A 130 -6.41 -4.38 5.88
CA MET A 130 -4.95 -4.45 5.87
C MET A 130 -4.44 -4.19 7.28
N CYS A 131 -3.61 -5.06 7.85
CA CYS A 131 -3.10 -4.87 9.20
C CYS A 131 -1.61 -5.19 9.27
N SER A 132 -0.80 -4.30 9.85
CA SER A 132 0.65 -4.47 10.01
C SER A 132 1.41 -4.67 8.70
N CYS A 133 0.87 -4.20 7.57
CA CYS A 133 1.49 -4.32 6.26
C CYS A 133 2.54 -3.21 6.04
N SER A 134 3.61 -3.51 5.31
CA SER A 134 4.56 -2.53 4.78
C SER A 134 4.49 -2.51 3.26
N VAL A 135 4.26 -1.36 2.64
CA VAL A 135 4.24 -1.22 1.17
C VAL A 135 5.21 -0.11 0.77
N ASN A 136 6.21 -0.43 -0.06
CA ASN A 136 7.12 0.55 -0.66
C ASN A 136 6.95 0.57 -2.18
N VAL A 137 6.60 1.74 -2.73
CA VAL A 137 6.32 1.97 -4.14
C VAL A 137 7.16 3.12 -4.67
N GLU A 138 7.77 2.93 -5.84
CA GLU A 138 8.47 3.96 -6.61
C GLU A 138 7.70 4.23 -7.91
N GLY A 139 7.17 5.44 -8.07
CA GLY A 139 6.36 5.84 -9.22
C GLY A 139 7.09 6.85 -10.09
N SER A 140 7.17 6.58 -11.39
CA SER A 140 7.89 7.46 -12.32
C SER A 140 7.02 8.52 -12.99
N ASN A 141 5.70 8.33 -13.20
CA ASN A 141 4.91 9.27 -14.02
C ASN A 141 3.36 9.34 -13.87
N SER A 142 2.66 8.62 -12.98
CA SER A 142 1.19 8.77 -12.90
C SER A 142 0.55 8.44 -11.55
N ALA A 143 -0.75 8.75 -11.49
CA ALA A 143 -1.61 8.69 -10.33
C ALA A 143 -1.43 7.41 -9.50
N PHE A 144 -1.10 7.56 -8.23
CA PHE A 144 -0.97 6.46 -7.28
C PHE A 144 -2.25 6.32 -6.46
N ALA A 145 -2.74 5.09 -6.27
CA ALA A 145 -3.89 4.79 -5.42
C ALA A 145 -3.62 3.54 -4.58
N LEU A 146 -3.50 3.71 -3.26
CA LEU A 146 -3.36 2.59 -2.34
C LEU A 146 -4.67 2.41 -1.57
N VAL A 147 -5.43 1.36 -1.93
CA VAL A 147 -6.70 0.94 -1.33
C VAL A 147 -7.90 1.81 -1.73
N SER A 148 -8.89 1.13 -2.32
CA SER A 148 -9.93 1.73 -3.17
C SER A 148 -11.28 1.99 -2.49
N LYS A 149 -11.78 3.20 -2.79
CA LYS A 149 -13.14 3.73 -2.97
C LYS A 149 -14.31 3.46 -2.02
N SER A 150 -14.38 2.43 -1.16
CA SER A 150 -15.68 2.20 -0.49
C SER A 150 -15.67 1.61 0.91
N THR A 151 -14.88 0.57 1.24
CA THR A 151 -15.11 -0.13 2.51
C THR A 151 -13.88 -0.70 3.26
N GLY A 152 -12.64 -0.50 2.80
CA GLY A 152 -11.46 -1.07 3.47
C GLY A 152 -10.89 -0.27 4.66
N THR A 153 -10.29 -0.98 5.62
CA THR A 153 -9.56 -0.40 6.77
C THR A 153 -8.08 -0.82 6.77
N CYS A 154 -7.16 0.11 7.02
CA CYS A 154 -5.74 -0.18 7.30
C CYS A 154 -5.42 0.07 8.79
N TYR A 155 -4.77 -0.89 9.44
CA TYR A 155 -4.31 -0.81 10.83
C TYR A 155 -2.80 -1.00 10.91
N TYR A 156 -2.08 -0.15 11.64
CA TYR A 156 -0.64 -0.35 11.90
C TYR A 156 0.23 -0.52 10.64
N CYS A 157 -0.23 0.00 9.51
CA CYS A 157 0.44 -0.16 8.22
C CYS A 157 1.56 0.88 8.08
N ARG A 158 2.68 0.50 7.44
CA ARG A 158 3.69 1.44 6.95
C ARG A 158 3.58 1.54 5.43
N ILE A 159 3.37 2.73 4.92
CA ILE A 159 3.25 2.96 3.48
C ILE A 159 4.29 3.99 3.09
N GLU A 160 5.16 3.63 2.17
CA GLU A 160 6.22 4.46 1.66
C GLU A 160 6.04 4.62 0.15
N LEU A 161 5.92 5.87 -0.30
CA LEU A 161 5.74 6.22 -1.71
C LEU A 161 6.85 7.18 -2.14
N HIS A 162 7.62 6.77 -3.14
CA HIS A 162 8.60 7.60 -3.83
C HIS A 162 8.07 7.97 -5.20
N ALA A 163 7.58 9.19 -5.37
CA ALA A 163 6.90 9.61 -6.60
C ALA A 163 7.33 11.03 -7.01
N PRO A 164 8.62 11.24 -7.33
CA PRO A 164 9.21 12.58 -7.48
C PRO A 164 8.62 13.41 -8.62
N ASN A 165 8.07 12.77 -9.66
CA ASN A 165 7.53 13.45 -10.84
C ASN A 165 6.00 13.35 -10.95
N ASN A 166 5.34 12.82 -9.92
CA ASN A 166 3.91 12.55 -9.99
C ASN A 166 3.11 13.85 -9.91
N THR A 167 2.09 14.00 -10.76
CA THR A 167 1.19 15.17 -10.75
C THR A 167 -0.08 14.92 -9.96
N GLY A 168 -0.35 13.68 -9.50
CA GLY A 168 -1.40 13.45 -8.52
C GLY A 168 -1.36 12.16 -7.71
N VAL A 169 -1.79 12.22 -6.45
CA VAL A 169 -1.89 11.07 -5.56
C VAL A 169 -3.35 10.93 -5.16
N SER A 170 -4.01 9.89 -5.66
CA SER A 170 -5.43 9.69 -5.48
C SER A 170 -5.64 8.49 -4.58
N TYR A 171 -5.96 8.76 -3.32
CA TYR A 171 -6.51 7.82 -2.34
C TYR A 171 -5.51 6.94 -1.61
N LEU A 172 -5.59 7.08 -0.28
CA LEU A 172 -4.94 6.20 0.66
C LEU A 172 -5.99 5.74 1.68
N CYS A 173 -6.45 4.49 1.52
CA CYS A 173 -7.46 3.82 2.34
C CYS A 173 -8.88 4.40 2.21
N GLY A 174 -9.79 3.63 1.62
CA GLY A 174 -11.16 4.09 1.29
C GLY A 174 -12.12 4.27 2.47
N ASN A 175 -11.81 3.80 3.68
CA ASN A 175 -12.74 3.92 4.80
C ASN A 175 -12.13 4.16 6.19
N ASP A 176 -10.97 3.60 6.54
CA ASP A 176 -10.29 3.98 7.81
C ASP A 176 -8.79 3.71 7.66
N ALA A 177 -7.95 4.63 8.12
CA ALA A 177 -6.53 4.37 8.36
C ALA A 177 -6.25 4.65 9.83
N VAL A 178 -5.81 3.64 10.57
CA VAL A 178 -5.68 3.71 12.02
C VAL A 178 -4.28 3.32 12.42
N TYR A 179 -3.58 4.24 13.07
CA TYR A 179 -2.21 4.04 13.56
C TYR A 179 -1.20 3.66 12.46
N CYS A 180 -1.39 4.19 11.25
CA CYS A 180 -0.49 3.95 10.13
C CYS A 180 0.66 4.98 10.09
N GLU A 181 1.80 4.57 9.54
CA GLU A 181 2.88 5.47 9.13
C GLU A 181 2.84 5.64 7.62
N LEU A 182 2.76 6.88 7.16
CA LEU A 182 2.66 7.25 5.76
C LEU A 182 3.86 8.13 5.42
N ILE A 183 4.69 7.69 4.48
CA ILE A 183 5.91 8.37 4.06
C ILE A 183 5.79 8.64 2.57
N PHE A 184 5.83 9.91 2.18
CA PHE A 184 5.63 10.34 0.81
C PHE A 184 6.78 11.22 0.34
N TYR A 185 7.45 10.84 -0.73
CA TYR A 185 8.44 11.66 -1.42
C TYR A 185 7.88 12.06 -2.78
N ALA A 186 7.09 13.13 -2.80
CA ALA A 186 6.41 13.62 -3.99
C ALA A 186 6.57 15.15 -4.14
N PRO A 187 7.81 15.66 -4.28
CA PRO A 187 8.11 17.09 -4.33
C PRO A 187 7.36 17.87 -5.42
N ASN A 188 6.90 17.23 -6.49
CA ASN A 188 6.20 17.87 -7.61
C ASN A 188 4.70 17.51 -7.71
N ALA A 189 4.12 16.87 -6.68
CA ALA A 189 2.71 16.50 -6.67
C ALA A 189 1.79 17.72 -6.61
N ILE A 190 1.11 18.01 -7.73
CA ILE A 190 0.18 19.15 -7.86
C ILE A 190 -1.21 18.79 -7.31
N SER A 191 -1.58 17.50 -7.30
CA SER A 191 -2.89 17.06 -6.82
C SER A 191 -2.92 16.92 -5.29
N PRO A 192 -4.08 17.18 -4.65
CA PRO A 192 -4.30 16.92 -3.24
C PRO A 192 -4.03 15.46 -2.87
N ILE A 193 -3.53 15.24 -1.65
CA ILE A 193 -3.55 13.92 -1.04
C ILE A 193 -4.87 13.81 -0.28
N TYR A 194 -5.69 12.82 -0.62
CA TYR A 194 -6.98 12.56 0.05
C TYR A 194 -6.90 11.35 0.97
N PRO A 195 -6.30 11.45 2.16
CA PRO A 195 -6.40 10.39 3.13
C PRO A 195 -7.79 10.45 3.78
N THR A 196 -8.61 9.42 3.59
CA THR A 196 -9.94 9.39 4.20
C THR A 196 -9.89 8.76 5.59
N LYS A 197 -10.50 9.42 6.59
CA LYS A 197 -10.71 8.90 7.96
C LYS A 197 -9.43 8.35 8.63
N MET A 198 -8.36 9.16 8.64
CA MET A 198 -7.15 8.87 9.40
C MET A 198 -7.33 9.06 10.90
N ASN A 199 -6.73 8.17 11.70
CA ASN A 199 -6.84 8.16 13.15
C ASN A 199 -5.50 7.76 13.78
N GLY A 200 -4.84 8.69 14.46
CA GLY A 200 -3.56 8.40 15.10
C GLY A 200 -2.44 8.05 14.12
N CYS A 201 -2.56 8.51 12.86
CA CYS A 201 -1.58 8.25 11.82
C CYS A 201 -0.45 9.29 11.86
N THR A 202 0.70 8.87 11.34
CA THR A 202 1.86 9.71 11.12
C THR A 202 2.04 9.93 9.62
N VAL A 203 2.26 11.18 9.20
CA VAL A 203 2.55 11.56 7.81
C VAL A 203 3.93 12.24 7.74
N ARG A 204 4.81 11.78 6.84
CA ARG A 204 6.19 12.29 6.68
C ARG A 204 6.62 12.28 5.21
N GLY A 205 7.79 12.83 4.93
CA GLY A 205 8.46 12.82 3.62
C GLY A 205 8.34 14.16 2.88
N ASN A 206 8.81 14.27 1.63
CA ASN A 206 8.77 15.54 0.90
C ASN A 206 7.41 15.78 0.22
N LEU A 207 6.61 16.70 0.78
CA LEU A 207 5.24 17.03 0.32
C LEU A 207 5.09 18.50 -0.12
N GLN A 208 6.19 19.19 -0.46
CA GLN A 208 6.21 20.64 -0.71
C GLN A 208 5.17 21.16 -1.72
N SER A 209 4.82 20.37 -2.74
CA SER A 209 3.83 20.78 -3.76
C SER A 209 2.38 20.41 -3.42
N VAL A 210 2.14 19.66 -2.34
CA VAL A 210 0.78 19.22 -1.98
C VAL A 210 -0.03 20.42 -1.51
N THR A 211 -1.08 20.71 -2.26
CA THR A 211 -1.94 21.90 -2.06
C THR A 211 -3.06 21.67 -1.06
N GLU A 212 -3.44 20.42 -0.81
CA GLU A 212 -4.53 20.08 0.09
C GLU A 212 -4.35 18.67 0.69
N MET A 213 -4.69 18.55 1.98
CA MET A 213 -4.89 17.29 2.68
C MET A 213 -6.25 17.33 3.36
N SER A 214 -7.27 16.74 2.74
CA SER A 214 -8.63 16.77 3.27
C SER A 214 -9.17 15.38 3.62
N SER A 215 -9.80 15.27 4.79
CA SER A 215 -10.54 14.07 5.18
C SER A 215 -11.97 14.17 4.64
N VAL A 216 -12.23 13.59 3.46
CA VAL A 216 -13.49 13.79 2.71
C VAL A 216 -14.73 13.17 3.40
N TRP A 217 -14.57 12.38 4.46
CA TRP A 217 -15.68 11.70 5.13
C TRP A 217 -15.61 11.85 6.65
N SER A 218 -16.46 12.71 7.19
CA SER A 218 -16.67 12.94 8.61
C SER A 218 -17.33 11.71 9.26
N GLY A 219 -16.56 10.98 10.05
CA GLY A 219 -17.01 9.80 10.78
C GLY A 219 -16.18 9.53 12.02
N TYR A 220 -16.37 10.34 13.05
CA TYR A 220 -16.13 10.06 14.47
C TYR A 220 -14.94 9.18 14.88
N LYS A 221 -13.72 9.73 14.91
CA LYS A 221 -12.71 9.36 15.91
C LYS A 221 -11.81 10.58 16.18
N ASN A 222 -11.67 10.96 17.45
CA ASN A 222 -10.98 12.19 17.92
C ASN A 222 -9.46 12.03 18.06
N ILE A 223 -8.84 11.05 17.39
CA ILE A 223 -7.42 10.77 17.58
C ILE A 223 -6.61 11.69 16.67
N PRO A 224 -5.74 12.56 17.19
CA PRO A 224 -4.96 13.47 16.37
C PRO A 224 -4.05 12.70 15.43
N CYS A 225 -3.83 13.25 14.23
CA CYS A 225 -2.78 12.81 13.33
C CYS A 225 -1.64 13.82 13.38
N ILE A 226 -0.41 13.35 13.13
CA ILE A 226 0.77 14.23 13.08
C ILE A 226 1.36 14.26 11.69
N TYR A 227 1.91 15.41 11.33
CA TYR A 227 2.73 15.56 10.12
C TYR A 227 4.03 16.29 10.41
N GLN A 228 5.04 16.02 9.59
CA GLN A 228 6.34 16.68 9.72
C GLN A 228 6.28 18.12 9.17
N ASP A 229 6.64 19.11 9.98
CA ASP A 229 6.38 20.54 9.75
C ASP A 229 7.06 21.13 8.50
N ASP A 230 8.25 20.65 8.16
CA ASP A 230 9.02 21.10 6.99
C ASP A 230 8.49 20.56 5.64
N THR A 231 7.43 19.76 5.68
CA THR A 231 6.93 19.05 4.50
C THR A 231 5.72 19.71 3.86
N PHE A 232 5.07 20.68 4.52
CA PHE A 232 3.83 21.28 4.05
C PHE A 232 3.89 22.80 3.96
N ASN A 233 3.16 23.36 3.00
CA ASN A 233 2.92 24.80 2.93
C ASN A 233 1.78 25.17 3.92
N ASP A 234 1.92 26.29 4.64
CA ASP A 234 0.99 26.75 5.69
C ASP A 234 -0.47 27.01 5.22
N GLU A 235 -0.76 26.87 3.92
CA GLU A 235 -2.03 27.23 3.27
C GLU A 235 -3.02 26.06 3.13
N ILE A 236 -2.85 24.96 3.86
CA ILE A 236 -3.81 23.84 3.78
C ILE A 236 -5.15 24.23 4.40
N THR A 237 -6.12 24.51 3.55
CA THR A 237 -7.53 24.51 3.94
C THR A 237 -7.94 23.09 4.30
N ASN A 238 -8.14 22.81 5.59
CA ASN A 238 -8.81 21.60 6.04
C ASN A 238 -10.31 21.90 6.21
N PRO A 239 -11.18 21.48 5.28
CA PRO A 239 -12.61 21.71 5.39
C PRO A 239 -13.32 20.89 6.49
N TYR A 240 -12.61 19.98 7.19
CA TYR A 240 -13.21 19.02 8.14
C TYR A 240 -12.42 18.89 9.46
N PRO A 241 -13.05 18.51 10.59
CA PRO A 241 -12.49 18.71 11.94
C PRO A 241 -11.42 17.70 12.41
N THR A 242 -10.77 16.95 11.51
CA THR A 242 -9.66 16.06 11.91
C THR A 242 -8.49 16.91 12.42
N LYS A 243 -8.08 16.73 13.67
CA LYS A 243 -6.96 17.48 14.26
C LYS A 243 -5.64 16.96 13.69
N PHE A 244 -5.09 17.67 12.72
CA PHE A 244 -3.70 17.53 12.30
C PHE A 244 -2.82 18.45 13.16
N VAL A 245 -1.70 17.91 13.64
CA VAL A 245 -0.72 18.67 14.43
C VAL A 245 0.63 18.62 13.71
N ALA A 246 1.12 19.79 13.31
CA ALA A 246 2.48 19.94 12.79
C ALA A 246 3.51 19.59 13.89
N CYS A 247 4.53 18.83 13.53
CA CYS A 247 5.60 18.42 14.43
C CYS A 247 6.94 18.53 13.70
N SER A 248 7.97 19.10 14.34
CA SER A 248 9.34 18.86 13.89
C SER A 248 9.70 17.38 14.01
N GLU A 249 10.74 16.93 13.30
CA GLU A 249 11.27 15.56 13.44
C GLU A 249 11.54 15.22 14.92
N SER A 250 12.19 16.11 15.67
CA SER A 250 12.44 15.94 17.11
C SER A 250 11.16 15.79 17.93
N GLN A 251 10.10 16.55 17.62
CA GLN A 251 8.80 16.46 18.29
C GLN A 251 8.08 15.14 17.97
N MET A 252 8.24 14.60 16.76
CA MET A 252 7.69 13.29 16.40
C MET A 252 8.35 12.13 17.15
N HIS A 253 9.55 12.34 17.69
CA HIS A 253 10.26 11.38 18.53
C HIS A 253 10.10 11.65 20.04
N ASP A 254 9.51 12.78 20.44
CA ASP A 254 9.26 13.13 21.83
C ASP A 254 7.91 12.59 22.31
N SER A 255 7.96 11.49 23.06
CA SER A 255 6.78 10.87 23.65
C SER A 255 5.97 11.79 24.59
N ALA A 256 6.61 12.73 25.29
CA ALA A 256 5.91 13.64 26.19
C ALA A 256 5.14 14.70 25.37
N TYR A 257 5.78 15.22 24.32
CA TYR A 257 5.15 16.12 23.37
C TYR A 257 3.94 15.46 22.70
N LEU A 258 4.10 14.26 22.14
CA LEU A 258 3.01 13.53 21.48
C LEU A 258 1.82 13.25 22.42
N ARG A 259 2.09 12.88 23.68
CA ARG A 259 1.03 12.66 24.69
C ARG A 259 0.26 13.94 25.02
N SER A 260 0.89 15.12 24.94
CA SER A 260 0.29 16.40 25.36
C SER A 260 -0.98 16.78 24.59
N PHE A 261 -1.13 16.31 23.35
CA PHE A 261 -2.32 16.55 22.52
C PHE A 261 -3.13 15.27 22.23
N GLY A 262 -2.80 14.17 22.91
CA GLY A 262 -3.55 12.90 22.84
C GLY A 262 -3.15 11.98 21.70
N PHE A 263 -1.93 12.11 21.15
CA PHE A 263 -1.43 11.18 20.13
C PHE A 263 -1.13 9.80 20.72
N PRO A 264 -1.56 8.71 20.07
CA PRO A 264 -1.36 7.34 20.52
C PRO A 264 0.13 6.96 20.40
N ILE A 265 0.73 6.54 21.51
CA ILE A 265 2.08 5.96 21.50
C ILE A 265 1.94 4.46 21.60
N ILE A 266 2.13 3.78 20.48
CA ILE A 266 2.09 2.32 20.43
C ILE A 266 3.47 1.81 20.76
N VAL A 267 3.61 1.25 21.96
CA VAL A 267 4.78 0.46 22.32
C VAL A 267 4.55 -0.94 21.73
N ARG A 268 5.28 -1.31 20.68
CA ARG A 268 5.31 -2.72 20.25
C ARG A 268 6.04 -3.49 21.35
N SER A 269 5.35 -4.43 22.00
CA SER A 269 6.02 -5.45 22.81
C SER A 269 6.70 -6.40 21.84
N ASP A 270 8.02 -6.55 21.98
CA ASP A 270 8.83 -7.49 21.22
C ASP A 270 8.34 -8.94 21.37
#